data_AF-A0A661MNZ4-F1
#
_entry.id   AF-A0A661MNZ4-F1
#
_cell.length_a   1.000
_cell.length_b   1.000
_cell.length_c   1.000
_cell.angle_alpha   90.00
_cell.angle_beta   90.00
_cell.angle_gamma   90.00
#
_symmetry.space_group_name_H-M   'P 1'
#
loop_
_entity.id
_entity.type
_entity.pdbx_description
1 polymer ?
#
loop_
_entity_poly.entity_id
_entity_poly.type
_entity_poly.pdbx_seq_one_letter_code
_entity_poly.pdbx_strand_id
1 'polypeptide(L)'
;MSNPEDFMDGGTNPKSAEMVLADSCGITGCHDATSLAAAGLDLVSPNVDGRVVDVNAVGIGCESDILVVAGDPDGSYLFDKILNVPGVCGLQMPITGTLTPSEIQILREWIIELGGSGGGTSDGG
;
A
#
# COMPACT_ATOMS: atom_id res chain seq x y z
N MET A 1 44.83 17.08 -4.46
CA MET A 1 44.24 16.01 -3.62
C MET A 1 42.74 16.16 -3.76
N SER A 2 42.17 15.53 -4.78
CA SER A 2 40.74 15.53 -5.04
C SER A 2 40.18 14.32 -4.31
N ASN A 3 39.24 14.53 -3.38
CA ASN A 3 38.65 13.48 -2.57
C ASN A 3 37.88 12.51 -3.48
N PRO A 4 38.23 11.21 -3.55
CA PRO A 4 37.58 10.24 -4.43
C PRO A 4 36.27 9.67 -3.85
N GLU A 5 35.66 10.34 -2.86
CA GLU A 5 34.48 9.84 -2.15
C GLU A 5 33.14 10.34 -2.75
N ASP A 6 33.18 11.13 -3.83
CA ASP A 6 31.98 11.51 -4.61
C ASP A 6 31.51 10.40 -5.58
N PHE A 7 32.10 9.19 -5.51
CA PHE A 7 31.66 8.05 -6.32
C PHE A 7 30.50 7.31 -5.64
N MET A 8 29.30 7.76 -5.99
CA MET A 8 28.01 7.05 -5.91
C MET A 8 27.44 6.83 -4.51
N ASP A 9 26.74 7.85 -4.03
CA ASP A 9 25.54 7.62 -3.22
C ASP A 9 24.59 6.76 -4.07
N GLY A 10 24.50 5.47 -3.74
CA GLY A 10 23.73 4.48 -4.48
C GLY A 10 22.27 4.92 -4.51
N GLY A 11 21.86 5.52 -5.63
CA GLY A 11 20.55 6.13 -5.82
C GLY A 11 19.40 5.16 -5.56
N THR A 12 18.93 5.11 -4.33
CA THR A 12 17.61 4.58 -4.02
C THR A 12 16.64 5.73 -4.19
N ASN A 13 16.14 5.89 -5.42
CA ASN A 13 14.92 6.65 -5.61
C ASN A 13 13.87 6.02 -4.67
N PRO A 14 13.18 6.79 -3.80
CA PRO A 14 12.21 6.20 -2.88
C PRO A 14 11.14 5.45 -3.69
N LYS A 15 10.85 4.20 -3.29
CA LYS A 15 9.76 3.44 -3.91
C LYS A 15 8.44 4.18 -3.65
N SER A 16 7.57 4.27 -4.66
CA SER A 16 6.20 4.72 -4.43
C SER A 16 5.36 3.62 -3.78
N ALA A 17 4.21 3.98 -3.20
CA ALA A 17 3.29 2.99 -2.64
C ALA A 17 2.82 1.96 -3.68
N GLU A 18 2.54 2.39 -4.90
CA GLU A 18 2.17 1.50 -6.02
C GLU A 18 3.29 0.50 -6.32
N MET A 19 4.56 0.94 -6.29
CA MET A 19 5.68 0.03 -6.48
C MET A 19 5.79 -0.97 -5.34
N VAL A 20 5.61 -0.54 -4.09
CA VAL A 20 5.61 -1.43 -2.92
C VAL A 20 4.49 -2.47 -3.02
N LEU A 21 3.27 -2.04 -3.37
CA LEU A 21 2.11 -2.92 -3.56
C LEU A 21 2.32 -3.90 -4.72
N ALA A 22 2.84 -3.43 -5.85
CA ALA A 22 3.08 -4.29 -7.01
C ALA A 22 4.19 -5.32 -6.74
N ASP A 23 5.30 -4.91 -6.14
CA ASP A 23 6.43 -5.80 -5.84
C ASP A 23 6.07 -6.86 -4.80
N SER A 24 5.30 -6.49 -3.78
CA SER A 24 5.11 -7.31 -2.58
C SER A 24 3.79 -8.06 -2.56
N CYS A 25 2.76 -7.55 -3.24
CA CYS A 25 1.40 -8.10 -3.24
C CYS A 25 0.96 -8.53 -4.65
N GLY A 26 1.52 -7.92 -5.69
CA GLY A 26 1.17 -8.08 -7.10
C GLY A 26 1.62 -9.38 -7.78
N ILE A 27 1.82 -10.45 -7.02
CA ILE A 27 2.23 -11.74 -7.57
C ILE A 27 1.07 -12.35 -8.34
N THR A 28 1.35 -12.98 -9.49
CA THR A 28 0.32 -13.59 -10.33
C THR A 28 -0.57 -14.55 -9.54
N GLY A 29 -1.88 -14.34 -9.58
CA GLY A 29 -2.88 -15.10 -8.82
C GLY A 29 -3.05 -14.68 -7.36
N CYS A 30 -2.26 -13.75 -6.83
CA CYS A 30 -2.45 -13.15 -5.51
C CYS A 30 -3.25 -11.85 -5.61
N HIS A 31 -2.65 -10.74 -6.05
CA HIS A 31 -3.34 -9.46 -6.22
C HIS A 31 -2.94 -8.77 -7.52
N ASP A 32 -3.28 -9.40 -8.64
CA ASP A 32 -2.96 -8.93 -9.99
C ASP A 32 -4.22 -8.46 -10.75
N ALA A 33 -4.03 -8.04 -11.99
CA ALA A 33 -5.12 -7.58 -12.87
C ALA A 33 -5.92 -8.74 -13.51
N THR A 34 -5.67 -9.99 -13.14
CA THR A 34 -6.32 -11.16 -13.76
C THR A 34 -7.59 -11.55 -13.01
N SER A 35 -8.49 -12.27 -13.68
CA SER A 35 -9.69 -12.82 -13.04
C SER A 35 -9.39 -13.93 -12.01
N LEU A 36 -8.13 -14.36 -11.89
CA LEU A 36 -7.68 -15.36 -10.93
C LEU A 36 -7.07 -14.75 -9.67
N ALA A 37 -6.96 -13.42 -9.60
CA ALA A 37 -6.50 -12.71 -8.40
C ALA A 37 -7.33 -13.12 -7.18
N ALA A 38 -6.66 -13.34 -6.06
CA ALA A 38 -7.31 -13.57 -4.79
C ALA A 38 -8.22 -12.37 -4.45
N ALA A 39 -9.45 -12.68 -4.04
CA ALA A 39 -10.50 -11.71 -3.79
C ALA A 39 -10.85 -10.79 -4.99
N GLY A 40 -10.35 -11.08 -6.20
CA GLY A 40 -10.52 -10.21 -7.37
C GLY A 40 -9.88 -8.82 -7.22
N LEU A 41 -8.89 -8.68 -6.32
CA LEU A 41 -8.27 -7.40 -6.00
C LEU A 41 -7.01 -7.17 -6.85
N ASP A 42 -6.99 -6.07 -7.60
CA ASP A 42 -5.87 -5.64 -8.44
C ASP A 42 -5.05 -4.53 -7.77
N LEU A 43 -3.84 -4.87 -7.33
CA LEU A 43 -2.87 -3.96 -6.72
C LEU A 43 -1.70 -3.56 -7.64
N VAL A 44 -1.72 -3.98 -8.91
CA VAL A 44 -0.60 -3.76 -9.86
C VAL A 44 -0.92 -2.73 -10.92
N SER A 45 -2.19 -2.54 -11.27
CA SER A 45 -2.57 -1.56 -12.28
C SER A 45 -2.37 -0.12 -11.78
N PRO A 46 -2.14 0.86 -12.67
CA PRO A 46 -2.09 2.27 -12.29
C PRO A 46 -3.37 2.75 -11.57
N ASN A 47 -3.27 3.82 -10.78
CA ASN A 47 -4.37 4.41 -9.99
C ASN A 47 -5.01 3.39 -9.03
N VAL A 48 -4.18 2.75 -8.20
CA VAL A 48 -4.62 1.71 -7.24
C VAL A 48 -5.56 2.25 -6.17
N ASP A 49 -5.38 3.51 -5.78
CA ASP A 49 -6.23 4.26 -4.87
C ASP A 49 -7.71 4.18 -5.26
N GLY A 50 -8.04 4.36 -6.55
CA GLY A 50 -9.41 4.28 -7.04
C GLY A 50 -10.05 2.89 -6.95
N ARG A 51 -9.30 1.85 -6.57
CA ARG A 51 -9.80 0.47 -6.37
C ARG A 51 -9.81 0.03 -4.91
N VAL A 52 -9.19 0.79 -4.01
CA VAL A 52 -9.03 0.37 -2.61
C VAL A 52 -9.58 1.39 -1.60
N VAL A 53 -9.63 2.68 -1.96
CA VAL A 53 -10.18 3.71 -1.08
C VAL A 53 -11.69 3.56 -0.98
N ASP A 54 -12.20 3.52 0.25
CA ASP A 54 -13.63 3.38 0.56
C ASP A 54 -14.30 2.13 -0.06
N VAL A 55 -13.49 1.12 -0.40
CA VAL A 55 -13.95 -0.18 -0.90
C VAL A 55 -13.99 -1.18 0.25
N ASN A 56 -15.10 -1.90 0.38
CA ASN A 56 -15.23 -2.95 1.39
C ASN A 56 -14.20 -4.08 1.16
N ALA A 57 -13.63 -4.58 2.26
CA ALA A 57 -12.82 -5.78 2.23
C ALA A 57 -13.66 -7.00 1.82
N VAL A 58 -12.98 -7.96 1.21
CA VAL A 58 -13.60 -9.18 0.71
C VAL A 58 -13.15 -10.37 1.56
N GLY A 59 -14.11 -11.06 2.15
CA GLY A 59 -13.88 -12.23 2.98
C GLY A 59 -15.01 -12.41 3.98
N ILE A 60 -15.39 -13.66 4.26
CA ILE A 60 -16.48 -13.97 5.19
C ILE A 60 -16.13 -13.44 6.58
N GLY A 61 -16.91 -12.46 7.06
CA GLY A 61 -16.74 -11.83 8.37
C GLY A 61 -15.95 -10.53 8.37
N CYS A 62 -15.47 -10.06 7.22
CA CYS A 62 -14.74 -8.79 7.08
C CYS A 62 -15.40 -7.83 6.08
N GLU A 63 -16.64 -8.11 5.66
CA GLU A 63 -17.36 -7.27 4.69
C GLU A 63 -17.70 -5.87 5.25
N SER A 64 -17.65 -5.69 6.57
CA SER A 64 -17.82 -4.38 7.22
C SER A 64 -16.57 -3.51 7.21
N ASP A 65 -15.40 -4.08 6.96
CA ASP A 65 -14.13 -3.36 7.00
C ASP A 65 -13.87 -2.67 5.66
N ILE A 66 -13.15 -1.56 5.69
CA ILE A 66 -12.75 -0.80 4.50
C ILE A 66 -11.29 -1.07 4.19
N LEU A 67 -10.97 -1.41 2.94
CA LEU A 67 -9.61 -1.75 2.50
C LEU A 67 -8.62 -0.61 2.82
N VAL A 68 -8.93 0.60 2.36
CA VAL A 68 -8.17 1.81 2.67
C VAL A 68 -9.15 2.92 3.06
N VAL A 69 -8.99 3.44 4.27
CA VAL A 69 -9.67 4.65 4.75
C VAL A 69 -8.73 5.82 4.52
N ALA A 70 -9.08 6.72 3.61
CA ALA A 70 -8.23 7.86 3.27
C ALA A 70 -7.92 8.72 4.51
N GLY A 71 -6.64 8.96 4.78
CA GLY A 71 -6.17 9.70 5.95
C GLY A 71 -6.03 8.86 7.22
N ASP A 72 -6.49 7.61 7.26
CA ASP A 72 -6.51 6.77 8.46
C ASP A 72 -5.88 5.38 8.20
N PRO A 73 -4.55 5.26 8.35
CA PRO A 73 -3.87 3.97 8.18
C PRO A 73 -4.23 2.95 9.27
N ASP A 74 -4.60 3.39 10.48
CA ASP A 74 -4.91 2.47 11.58
C ASP A 74 -6.36 1.96 11.50
N GLY A 75 -7.25 2.70 10.80
CA GLY A 75 -8.59 2.25 10.43
C GLY A 75 -8.67 1.49 9.10
N SER A 76 -7.53 1.31 8.41
CA SER A 76 -7.48 0.67 7.08
C SER A 76 -7.19 -0.83 7.19
N TYR A 77 -8.09 -1.64 6.65
CA TYR A 77 -7.96 -3.10 6.69
C TYR A 77 -6.70 -3.63 5.97
N LEU A 78 -6.21 -2.90 4.96
CA LEU A 78 -4.92 -3.20 4.32
C LEU A 78 -3.78 -3.28 5.36
N PHE A 79 -3.74 -2.35 6.31
CA PHE A 79 -2.71 -2.31 7.35
C PHE A 79 -2.90 -3.39 8.41
N ASP A 80 -4.15 -3.67 8.78
CA ASP A 80 -4.49 -4.79 9.65
C ASP A 80 -3.92 -6.11 9.10
N LYS A 81 -4.06 -6.31 7.79
CA LYS A 81 -3.53 -7.48 7.07
C LYS A 81 -2.01 -7.50 7.02
N ILE A 82 -1.35 -6.35 6.86
CA ILE A 82 0.11 -6.22 6.85
C ILE A 82 0.70 -6.53 8.23
N LEU A 83 0.11 -5.96 9.27
CA LEU A 83 0.56 -6.07 10.66
C LEU A 83 0.07 -7.34 11.35
N ASN A 84 -0.86 -8.06 10.73
CA ASN A 84 -1.50 -9.26 11.26
C ASN A 84 -2.14 -9.03 12.63
N VAL A 85 -2.94 -7.97 12.72
CA VAL A 85 -3.68 -7.67 13.96
C VAL A 85 -4.69 -8.80 14.25
N PRO A 86 -5.05 -9.04 15.53
CA PRO A 86 -6.07 -10.02 15.86
C PRO A 86 -7.41 -9.70 15.18
N GLY A 87 -8.00 -10.70 14.50
CA GLY A 87 -9.32 -10.57 13.89
C GLY A 87 -9.33 -10.45 12.36
N VAL A 88 -8.16 -10.36 11.71
CA VAL A 88 -8.10 -10.38 10.24
C VAL A 88 -8.67 -11.69 9.66
N CYS A 89 -9.39 -11.58 8.54
CA CYS A 89 -9.86 -12.73 7.77
C CYS A 89 -8.70 -13.32 6.96
N GLY A 90 -8.53 -14.63 6.98
CA GLY A 90 -7.47 -15.32 6.22
C GLY A 90 -6.08 -15.16 6.83
N LEU A 91 -5.04 -15.04 5.99
CA LEU A 91 -3.63 -15.00 6.41
C LEU A 91 -3.07 -13.58 6.45
N GLN A 92 -1.98 -13.37 7.20
CA GLN A 92 -1.16 -12.15 7.12
C GLN A 92 -0.72 -11.90 5.66
N MET A 93 -0.69 -10.63 5.28
CA MET A 93 -0.18 -10.18 3.98
C MET A 93 1.16 -9.44 4.13
N PRO A 94 2.04 -9.48 3.12
CA PRO A 94 1.99 -10.42 2.01
C PRO A 94 2.20 -11.88 2.50
N ILE A 95 1.47 -12.84 1.92
CA ILE A 95 1.63 -14.27 2.28
C ILE A 95 3.04 -14.76 1.94
N THR A 96 3.56 -14.30 0.81
CA THR A 96 4.89 -14.63 0.33
C THR A 96 5.74 -13.38 0.34
N GLY A 97 6.85 -13.43 1.08
CA GLY A 97 7.74 -12.28 1.27
C GLY A 97 7.43 -11.52 2.55
N THR A 98 8.08 -10.37 2.71
CA THR A 98 7.95 -9.50 3.88
C THR A 98 8.16 -8.06 3.43
N LEU A 99 7.36 -7.14 3.95
CA LEU A 99 7.63 -5.72 3.79
C LEU A 99 8.72 -5.31 4.78
N THR A 100 9.67 -4.50 4.31
CA THR A 100 10.63 -3.84 5.20
C THR A 100 9.93 -2.75 6.02
N PRO A 101 10.51 -2.33 7.17
CA PRO A 101 9.95 -1.22 7.94
C PRO A 101 9.78 0.06 7.12
N SER A 102 10.71 0.33 6.20
CA SER A 102 10.63 1.49 5.29
C SER A 102 9.47 1.37 4.29
N GLU A 103 9.22 0.18 3.75
CA GLU A 103 8.10 -0.05 2.83
C GLU A 103 6.74 0.04 3.55
N ILE A 104 6.66 -0.44 4.80
CA ILE A 104 5.48 -0.23 5.65
C ILE A 104 5.26 1.27 5.89
N GLN A 105 6.32 2.04 6.14
CA GLN A 105 6.21 3.49 6.33
C GLN A 105 5.73 4.20 5.06
N ILE A 106 6.24 3.81 3.89
CA ILE A 106 5.77 4.33 2.58
C ILE A 106 4.27 4.11 2.40
N LEU A 107 3.77 2.91 2.69
CA LEU A 107 2.34 2.61 2.58
C LEU A 107 1.51 3.40 3.59
N ARG A 108 2.04 3.63 4.81
CA ARG A 108 1.36 4.41 5.85
C ARG A 108 1.22 5.87 5.43
N GLU A 109 2.30 6.47 4.93
CA GLU A 109 2.33 7.85 4.45
C GLU A 109 1.38 8.04 3.27
N TRP A 110 1.39 7.11 2.32
CA TRP A 110 0.45 7.14 1.20
C TRP A 110 -1.01 7.18 1.66
N ILE A 111 -1.42 6.35 2.62
CA ILE A 111 -2.80 6.40 3.16
C ILE A 111 -3.10 7.76 3.81
N ILE A 112 -2.15 8.33 4.56
CA ILE A 112 -2.30 9.64 5.19
C ILE A 112 -2.50 10.74 4.11
N GLU A 113 -1.69 10.72 3.05
CA GLU A 113 -1.73 11.69 1.96
C GLU A 113 -3.03 11.63 1.14
N LEU A 114 -3.65 10.46 1.02
CA LEU A 114 -4.98 10.32 0.39
C LEU A 114 -6.04 11.16 1.11
N GLY A 115 -5.95 11.32 2.43
CA GLY A 115 -6.86 12.17 3.20
C GLY A 115 -6.58 13.67 3.07
N GLY A 116 -5.33 14.05 2.80
CA GLY A 116 -4.90 15.45 2.62
C GLY A 116 -5.13 16.00 1.20
N SER A 117 -5.21 15.11 0.21
CA SER A 117 -5.40 15.48 -1.20
C SER A 117 -6.79 16.07 -1.51
N GLY A 118 -7.69 16.10 -0.53
CA GLY A 118 -9.01 16.76 -0.60
C GLY A 118 -9.03 18.27 -0.33
N GLY A 119 -7.91 18.92 0.00
CA GLY A 119 -7.92 20.37 0.23
C GLY A 119 -6.56 20.99 0.49
N GLY A 120 -6.01 21.70 -0.50
CA GLY A 120 -4.72 22.37 -0.32
C GLY A 120 -4.23 23.22 -1.48
N THR A 121 -5.08 24.04 -2.11
CA THR A 121 -4.56 25.23 -2.82
C THR A 121 -4.24 26.29 -1.77
N SER A 122 -3.04 26.22 -1.19
CA SER A 122 -2.48 27.30 -0.39
C SER A 122 -1.72 28.25 -1.30
N ASP A 123 -2.45 28.98 -2.16
CA ASP A 123 -1.89 30.17 -2.82
C ASP A 123 -2.01 31.34 -1.85
N GLY A 124 -0.97 31.50 -1.04
CA GLY A 124 -0.67 32.74 -0.33
C GLY A 124 0.09 33.68 -1.26
N GLY A 125 -0.50 34.83 -1.56
CA GLY A 125 0.11 35.97 -2.27
C GLY A 125 -0.70 37.24 -2.06
#